data_AF-A0AAP3F793-F1
#
_entry.id   AF-A0AAP3F793-F1
#
_cell.length_a   1.000
_cell.length_b   1.000
_cell.length_c   1.000
_cell.angle_alpha   90.00
_cell.angle_beta   90.00
_cell.angle_gamma   90.00
#
_symmetry.space_group_name_H-M   'P 1'
#
loop_
_entity.id
_entity.type
_entity.pdbx_description
1 polymer ?
#
loop_
_entity_poly.entity_id
_entity_poly.type
_entity_poly.pdbx_seq_one_letter_code
_entity_poly.pdbx_strand_id
1 'polypeptide(L)'
;MSIKSEIFSTQTIGRILRVPIMHEEVSKVFRNGYLYTNFSRKAVTEADYGGMGNKPKTLISYNKKGEDYIIDPNLKTDMLSRVDYGDLGKSGEFQQCLFDTFNRYFGITDEDVFDDVVKRKLETKGLNLKGNLAHEIVSDAQFYDYENIGINLKEAKGVEREWSRSDVQKLFTFTLVEILRSQSDNDCKVGNIVRSVPTLKSALRLWFKYYALKNEDEDKWYRIFLHDALNGSASSIFRRLITETLKAYHPLLEEQLRKRREENRKRQSVPFVLKKMYSYTEEHDELTEQKCLLHPFFLGQDYTGRKTEESFYKYLESQDGIEWWFKNGDSGKDWLAIRYFSEERNEEALFYPDWIFKKKDGTIGIFDTKGGQTAASKDTKNKAEALQKRLSMLNRLAEGKINYVGGIVITANGTWYYNNNEEYAYQPGSTDGWKMMQDMFDEVKKKNSSNTAILHAISPSDRFTRFLPLYSIQAACGYFDEYEEPEAEGWVDVSSLPFTPNREMFVVHAKGNSMLPKIKDGDLCVFERYHGGSREGEIVLSQVNEYYEEYGGKYTIKKFHSEKIVNEEGVEVHSKIELQPLNKDGFHTIEIPEDNEAKIATIGVLKYIIR
;
A
#
# COMPACT_ATOMS: atom_id res chain seq x y z
N MET A 1 -22.03 -30.77 30.99
CA MET A 1 -22.31 -30.28 29.62
C MET A 1 -22.80 -31.49 28.84
N SER A 2 -24.09 -31.60 28.54
CA SER A 2 -24.56 -32.71 27.69
C SER A 2 -24.31 -32.32 26.24
N ILE A 3 -23.60 -33.18 25.51
CA ILE A 3 -23.36 -33.00 24.08
C ILE A 3 -24.67 -33.33 23.37
N LYS A 4 -25.33 -32.32 22.78
CA LYS A 4 -26.65 -32.45 22.12
C LYS A 4 -26.55 -32.79 20.62
N SER A 5 -25.36 -33.13 20.11
CA SER A 5 -25.12 -33.40 18.70
C SER A 5 -24.10 -34.53 18.53
N GLU A 6 -24.43 -35.56 17.76
CA GLU A 6 -23.53 -36.64 17.35
C GLU A 6 -22.61 -36.25 16.17
N ILE A 7 -22.70 -35.02 15.68
CA ILE A 7 -21.89 -34.52 14.56
C ILE A 7 -20.54 -34.05 15.10
N PHE A 8 -19.47 -34.73 14.71
CA PHE A 8 -18.10 -34.42 15.08
C PHE A 8 -17.40 -33.73 13.91
N SER A 9 -17.12 -32.42 14.02
CA SER A 9 -16.45 -31.64 12.98
C SER A 9 -14.94 -31.57 13.19
N THR A 10 -14.17 -31.47 12.10
CA THR A 10 -12.70 -31.33 12.12
C THR A 10 -12.20 -30.11 12.92
N GLN A 11 -13.04 -29.07 13.07
CA GLN A 11 -12.73 -27.87 13.86
C GLN A 11 -12.56 -28.15 15.36
N THR A 12 -13.21 -29.19 15.89
CA THR A 12 -13.23 -29.51 17.34
C THR A 12 -11.85 -29.95 17.86
N ILE A 13 -10.98 -30.42 16.97
CA ILE A 13 -9.65 -30.96 17.32
C ILE A 13 -8.60 -29.85 17.53
N GLY A 14 -8.93 -28.61 17.16
CA GLY A 14 -8.02 -27.47 17.28
C GLY A 14 -6.91 -27.46 16.22
N ARG A 15 -6.08 -26.42 16.26
CA ARG A 15 -4.96 -26.25 15.33
C ARG A 15 -3.83 -27.22 15.71
N ILE A 16 -3.73 -28.34 15.01
CA ILE A 16 -2.53 -29.20 15.07
C ILE A 16 -1.39 -28.42 14.41
N LEU A 17 -0.37 -28.06 15.19
CA LEU A 17 0.84 -27.43 14.68
C LEU A 17 1.48 -28.39 13.66
N ARG A 18 1.48 -27.99 12.39
CA ARG A 18 2.31 -28.64 11.36
C ARG A 18 3.77 -28.27 11.67
N VAL A 19 4.63 -29.29 11.64
CA VAL A 19 6.09 -29.32 11.87
C VAL A 19 6.70 -28.08 12.56
N PRO A 20 7.27 -28.21 13.78
CA PRO A 20 7.82 -27.08 14.56
C PRO A 20 9.12 -26.48 13.99
N ILE A 21 9.58 -26.92 12.82
CA ILE A 21 10.85 -26.49 12.22
C ILE A 21 10.56 -25.39 11.21
N MET A 22 10.96 -24.18 11.54
CA MET A 22 10.83 -23.01 10.68
C MET A 22 11.87 -23.11 9.54
N HIS A 23 11.45 -22.85 8.30
CA HIS A 23 12.32 -22.70 7.10
C HIS A 23 12.89 -23.95 6.40
N GLU A 24 12.47 -25.17 6.75
CA GLU A 24 12.86 -26.39 6.01
C GLU A 24 11.75 -26.94 5.12
N GLU A 25 12.13 -27.41 3.92
CA GLU A 25 11.25 -28.21 3.07
C GLU A 25 11.04 -29.60 3.69
N VAL A 26 10.01 -29.71 4.52
CA VAL A 26 9.60 -31.00 5.09
C VAL A 26 8.71 -31.76 4.10
N SER A 27 8.99 -33.05 3.93
CA SER A 27 8.20 -33.99 3.13
C SER A 27 6.69 -33.82 3.35
N LYS A 28 5.90 -33.95 2.28
CA LYS A 28 4.42 -33.84 2.30
C LYS A 28 3.79 -34.71 3.40
N VAL A 29 4.40 -35.85 3.74
CA VAL A 29 3.95 -36.74 4.83
C VAL A 29 3.81 -36.02 6.18
N PHE A 30 4.73 -35.11 6.52
CA PHE A 30 4.69 -34.38 7.79
C PHE A 30 3.69 -33.22 7.81
N ARG A 31 3.04 -32.95 6.68
CA ARG A 31 1.96 -31.96 6.57
C ARG A 31 0.56 -32.59 6.74
N ASN A 32 0.48 -33.91 6.77
CA ASN A 32 -0.75 -34.66 6.95
C ASN A 32 -0.98 -34.95 8.45
N GLY A 33 -2.15 -34.58 8.96
CA GLY A 33 -2.61 -34.99 10.28
C GLY A 33 -3.55 -36.19 10.15
N TYR A 34 -3.29 -37.26 10.89
CA TYR A 34 -4.18 -38.42 10.95
C TYR A 34 -5.05 -38.32 12.20
N LEU A 35 -6.37 -38.33 12.03
CA LEU A 35 -7.33 -38.41 13.12
C LEU A 35 -7.73 -39.86 13.35
N TYR A 36 -7.47 -40.37 14.54
CA TYR A 36 -8.01 -41.63 15.01
C TYR A 36 -9.18 -41.35 15.95
N THR A 37 -10.37 -41.83 15.60
CA THR A 37 -11.58 -41.61 16.37
C THR A 37 -12.48 -42.85 16.36
N ASN A 38 -13.24 -43.02 17.44
CA ASN A 38 -14.33 -43.97 17.56
C ASN A 38 -15.64 -43.51 16.90
N PHE A 39 -15.71 -42.28 16.36
CA PHE A 39 -16.85 -41.85 15.54
C PHE A 39 -16.85 -42.56 14.18
N SER A 40 -18.03 -42.93 13.68
CA SER A 40 -18.16 -43.50 12.34
C SER A 40 -17.77 -42.46 11.27
N ARG A 41 -17.21 -42.89 10.14
CA ARG A 41 -16.79 -41.96 9.06
C ARG A 41 -17.93 -41.07 8.53
N LYS A 42 -19.18 -41.52 8.63
CA LYS A 42 -20.37 -40.74 8.25
C LYS A 42 -20.77 -39.68 9.30
N ALA A 43 -20.34 -39.84 10.55
CA ALA A 43 -20.56 -38.89 11.64
C ALA A 43 -19.44 -37.83 11.75
N VAL A 44 -18.32 -38.05 11.04
CA VAL A 44 -17.25 -37.07 10.89
C VAL A 44 -17.55 -36.23 9.64
N THR A 45 -17.98 -34.99 9.86
CA THR A 45 -18.17 -34.03 8.77
C THR A 45 -16.93 -33.15 8.66
N GLU A 46 -16.54 -32.82 7.43
CA GLU A 46 -15.67 -31.66 7.23
C GLU A 46 -16.42 -30.44 7.76
N ALA A 47 -15.76 -29.65 8.60
CA ALA A 47 -16.36 -28.41 9.06
C ALA A 47 -16.79 -27.59 7.84
N ASP A 48 -18.02 -27.10 7.83
CA ASP A 48 -18.47 -26.16 6.82
C ASP A 48 -17.70 -24.85 7.01
N TYR A 49 -16.59 -24.74 6.28
CA TYR A 49 -15.77 -23.53 6.26
C TYR A 49 -16.40 -22.41 5.44
N GLY A 50 -17.56 -22.63 4.81
CA GLY A 50 -18.27 -21.65 3.97
C GLY A 50 -18.64 -20.36 4.68
N GLY A 51 -18.60 -20.33 6.03
CA GLY A 51 -18.78 -19.11 6.83
C GLY A 51 -17.60 -18.76 7.76
N MET A 52 -16.57 -19.61 7.87
CA MET A 52 -15.44 -19.39 8.77
C MET A 52 -14.13 -19.42 7.98
N GLY A 53 -13.57 -18.24 7.71
CA GLY A 53 -12.33 -18.00 6.95
C GLY A 53 -11.04 -18.57 7.56
N ASN A 54 -11.05 -19.81 8.02
CA ASN A 54 -9.92 -20.55 8.58
C ASN A 54 -9.61 -21.81 7.76
N LYS A 55 -9.71 -21.73 6.43
CA LYS A 55 -9.26 -22.81 5.55
C LYS A 55 -7.73 -22.93 5.58
N PRO A 56 -7.17 -24.15 5.50
CA PRO A 56 -5.73 -24.35 5.49
C PRO A 56 -5.13 -23.74 4.21
N LYS A 57 -4.00 -23.05 4.37
CA LYS A 57 -3.23 -22.51 3.25
C LYS A 57 -2.25 -23.58 2.75
N THR A 58 -2.66 -24.35 1.74
CA THR A 58 -1.90 -25.48 1.18
C THR A 58 -1.10 -25.10 -0.06
N LEU A 59 -1.51 -24.04 -0.77
CA LEU A 59 -0.84 -23.51 -1.95
C LEU A 59 0.27 -22.55 -1.55
N ILE A 60 1.41 -22.61 -2.23
CA ILE A 60 2.60 -21.82 -1.92
C ILE A 60 3.07 -21.08 -3.17
N SER A 61 3.30 -19.79 -3.01
CA SER A 61 3.97 -18.94 -4.00
C SER A 61 5.34 -18.56 -3.47
N TYR A 62 6.34 -18.51 -4.35
CA TYR A 62 7.68 -18.05 -4.02
C TYR A 62 7.99 -16.75 -4.75
N ASN A 63 8.74 -15.87 -4.10
CA ASN A 63 9.35 -14.77 -4.84
C ASN A 63 10.51 -15.29 -5.71
N LYS A 64 10.80 -14.61 -6.81
CA LYS A 64 11.85 -15.01 -7.76
C LYS A 64 13.28 -14.97 -7.21
N LYS A 65 13.54 -14.34 -6.06
CA LYS A 65 14.87 -14.32 -5.41
C LYS A 65 15.10 -15.47 -4.45
N GLY A 66 14.04 -16.14 -3.99
CA GLY A 66 14.14 -17.25 -3.03
C GLY A 66 14.49 -16.84 -1.60
N GLU A 67 14.47 -15.56 -1.26
CA GLU A 67 14.75 -15.00 0.07
C GLU A 67 13.92 -13.74 0.37
N ASP A 68 13.80 -13.35 1.64
CA ASP A 68 13.15 -12.10 2.03
C ASP A 68 14.00 -10.91 1.56
N TYR A 69 13.40 -9.92 0.90
CA TYR A 69 14.12 -8.70 0.53
C TYR A 69 13.23 -7.46 0.53
N ILE A 70 13.87 -6.31 0.69
CA ILE A 70 13.23 -4.99 0.63
C ILE A 70 13.23 -4.54 -0.84
N ILE A 71 12.06 -4.22 -1.39
CA ILE A 71 11.94 -3.67 -2.76
C ILE A 71 12.61 -2.30 -2.83
N ASP A 72 12.30 -1.45 -1.85
CA ASP A 72 12.89 -0.14 -1.69
C ASP A 72 12.82 0.28 -0.20
N PRO A 73 13.90 0.81 0.39
CA PRO A 73 13.93 1.20 1.80
C PRO A 73 12.92 2.30 2.19
N ASN A 74 12.53 3.16 1.25
CA ASN A 74 11.58 4.25 1.49
C ASN A 74 10.12 3.77 1.45
N LEU A 75 9.83 2.70 0.71
CA LEU A 75 8.52 2.07 0.64
C LEU A 75 8.18 1.43 1.99
N LYS A 76 7.62 2.23 2.91
CA LYS A 76 7.20 1.77 4.23
C LYS A 76 5.79 1.17 4.20
N THR A 77 5.61 0.07 4.93
CA THR A 77 4.30 -0.50 5.27
C THR A 77 3.89 -0.06 6.68
N ASP A 78 2.63 0.33 6.84
CA ASP A 78 2.09 0.73 8.12
C ASP A 78 1.51 -0.46 8.88
N MET A 79 1.62 -0.42 10.20
CA MET A 79 0.91 -1.34 11.07
C MET A 79 -0.17 -0.60 11.85
N LEU A 80 -1.24 -1.33 12.17
CA LEU A 80 -2.22 -0.93 13.19
C LEU A 80 -2.30 -2.06 14.20
N SER A 81 -1.71 -1.86 15.37
CA SER A 81 -2.01 -2.73 16.50
C SER A 81 -3.40 -2.40 17.03
N ARG A 82 -4.22 -3.44 17.24
CA ARG A 82 -5.51 -3.30 17.90
C ARG A 82 -5.30 -2.68 19.28
N VAL A 83 -5.78 -1.45 19.46
CA VAL A 83 -5.66 -0.72 20.74
C VAL A 83 -6.81 -1.08 21.68
N ASP A 84 -7.99 -1.26 21.10
CA ASP A 84 -9.22 -1.55 21.83
C ASP A 84 -9.64 -3.01 21.61
N TYR A 85 -9.55 -3.80 22.69
CA TYR A 85 -9.97 -5.20 22.72
C TYR A 85 -11.42 -5.39 23.20
N GLY A 86 -12.11 -4.29 23.48
CA GLY A 86 -13.45 -4.25 24.08
C GLY A 86 -13.47 -4.70 25.54
N ASP A 87 -12.32 -4.84 26.19
CA ASP A 87 -12.20 -5.26 27.59
C ASP A 87 -12.00 -4.07 28.54
N LEU A 88 -11.91 -4.36 29.84
CA LEU A 88 -11.71 -3.34 30.89
C LEU A 88 -10.30 -2.72 30.91
N GLY A 89 -9.45 -3.01 29.92
CA GLY A 89 -8.12 -2.40 29.80
C GLY A 89 -7.19 -2.77 30.96
N LYS A 90 -6.52 -1.76 31.55
CA LYS A 90 -5.55 -2.01 32.63
C LYS A 90 -6.23 -2.39 33.95
N SER A 91 -5.94 -3.61 34.42
CA SER A 91 -6.53 -4.16 35.65
C SER A 91 -6.35 -3.26 36.87
N GLY A 92 -5.18 -2.65 37.08
CA GLY A 92 -4.91 -1.82 38.25
C GLY A 92 -5.76 -0.54 38.31
N GLU A 93 -5.95 0.13 37.16
CA GLU A 93 -6.76 1.36 37.09
C GLU A 93 -8.26 1.04 37.29
N PHE A 94 -8.75 -0.08 36.72
CA PHE A 94 -10.11 -0.54 36.98
C PHE A 94 -10.33 -0.94 38.44
N GLN A 95 -9.38 -1.66 39.04
CA GLN A 95 -9.42 -2.06 40.45
C GLN A 95 -9.55 -0.84 41.37
N GLN A 96 -8.73 0.20 41.15
CA GLN A 96 -8.79 1.41 41.95
C GLN A 96 -10.15 2.11 41.80
N CYS A 97 -10.66 2.23 40.57
CA CYS A 97 -11.98 2.83 40.33
C CYS A 97 -13.11 2.06 41.05
N LEU A 98 -13.03 0.72 41.07
CA LEU A 98 -13.97 -0.12 41.82
C LEU A 98 -13.85 0.12 43.32
N PHE A 99 -12.63 0.19 43.88
CA PHE A 99 -12.42 0.47 45.29
C PHE A 99 -13.01 1.81 45.68
N ASP A 100 -12.72 2.86 44.91
CA ASP A 100 -13.21 4.22 45.17
C ASP A 100 -14.75 4.26 45.14
N THR A 101 -15.36 3.58 44.17
CA THR A 101 -16.83 3.52 44.03
C THR A 101 -17.46 2.79 45.20
N PHE A 102 -16.95 1.61 45.56
CA PHE A 102 -17.51 0.80 46.63
C PHE A 102 -17.27 1.44 48.00
N ASN A 103 -16.04 1.90 48.28
CA ASN A 103 -15.69 2.55 49.53
C ASN A 103 -16.51 3.82 49.75
N ARG A 104 -16.71 4.64 48.71
CA ARG A 104 -17.59 5.80 48.78
C ARG A 104 -19.03 5.42 49.12
N TYR A 105 -19.58 4.38 48.51
CA TYR A 105 -20.94 3.95 48.78
C TYR A 105 -21.15 3.43 50.20
N PHE A 106 -20.23 2.57 50.67
CA PHE A 106 -20.28 1.98 52.01
C PHE A 106 -19.71 2.91 53.10
N GLY A 107 -19.09 4.03 52.72
CA GLY A 107 -18.45 4.96 53.65
C GLY A 107 -17.20 4.37 54.31
N ILE A 108 -16.46 3.50 53.62
CA ILE A 108 -15.21 2.89 54.10
C ILE A 108 -14.07 3.88 53.85
N THR A 109 -13.26 4.14 54.87
CA THR A 109 -12.08 5.02 54.82
C THR A 109 -10.83 4.29 55.32
N ASP A 110 -9.66 4.86 55.09
CA ASP A 110 -8.39 4.28 55.57
C ASP A 110 -8.29 4.23 57.11
N GLU A 111 -9.14 4.98 57.81
CA GLU A 111 -9.26 4.98 59.27
C GLU A 111 -10.04 3.75 59.81
N ASP A 112 -10.75 3.01 58.95
CA ASP A 112 -11.49 1.81 59.31
C ASP A 112 -10.58 0.59 59.44
N VAL A 113 -9.75 0.60 60.48
CA VAL A 113 -8.74 -0.46 60.70
C VAL A 113 -9.38 -1.78 61.19
N PHE A 114 -10.53 -1.71 61.88
CA PHE A 114 -11.19 -2.87 62.49
C PHE A 114 -12.36 -3.40 61.63
N ASP A 115 -12.35 -4.71 61.37
CA ASP A 115 -13.38 -5.39 60.56
C ASP A 115 -14.81 -5.17 61.09
N ASP A 116 -15.03 -5.06 62.41
CA ASP A 116 -16.37 -4.85 62.98
C ASP A 116 -16.95 -3.46 62.66
N VAL A 117 -16.11 -2.46 62.42
CA VAL A 117 -16.57 -1.14 61.95
C VAL A 117 -17.05 -1.27 60.51
N VAL A 118 -16.27 -1.94 59.66
CA VAL A 118 -16.62 -2.14 58.26
C VAL A 118 -17.85 -3.02 58.11
N LYS A 119 -17.94 -4.14 58.84
CA LYS A 119 -19.11 -5.03 58.86
C LYS A 119 -20.41 -4.27 59.16
N ARG A 120 -20.40 -3.41 60.20
CA ARG A 120 -21.54 -2.55 60.53
C ARG A 120 -21.90 -1.59 59.40
N LYS A 121 -20.92 -1.00 58.72
CA LYS A 121 -21.15 -0.12 57.55
C LYS A 121 -21.81 -0.88 56.40
N LEU A 122 -21.34 -2.09 56.10
CA LEU A 122 -21.92 -2.96 55.07
C LEU A 122 -23.38 -3.34 55.42
N GLU A 123 -23.63 -3.77 56.66
CA GLU A 123 -24.98 -4.16 57.14
C GLU A 123 -25.95 -2.98 57.19
N THR A 124 -25.48 -1.78 57.59
CA THR A 124 -26.30 -0.55 57.59
C THR A 124 -26.77 -0.19 56.19
N LYS A 125 -25.99 -0.54 55.16
CA LYS A 125 -26.36 -0.38 53.75
C LYS A 125 -27.22 -1.53 53.21
N GLY A 126 -27.56 -2.51 54.04
CA GLY A 126 -28.47 -3.62 53.71
C GLY A 126 -27.77 -4.88 53.21
N LEU A 127 -26.44 -4.99 53.30
CA LEU A 127 -25.73 -6.18 52.83
C LEU A 127 -25.83 -7.33 53.85
N ASN A 128 -26.25 -8.52 53.41
CA ASN A 128 -26.30 -9.72 54.26
C ASN A 128 -24.90 -10.39 54.33
N LEU A 129 -24.29 -10.37 55.51
CA LEU A 129 -22.94 -10.91 55.76
C LEU A 129 -22.92 -12.37 56.24
N LYS A 130 -24.08 -13.01 56.44
CA LYS A 130 -24.15 -14.39 56.97
C LYS A 130 -23.48 -15.40 56.04
N GLY A 131 -23.48 -15.14 54.74
CA GLY A 131 -22.80 -15.98 53.75
C GLY A 131 -23.41 -17.38 53.61
N ASN A 132 -24.68 -17.57 53.98
CA ASN A 132 -25.39 -18.83 53.75
C ASN A 132 -26.05 -18.80 52.36
N LEU A 133 -25.78 -19.84 51.56
CA LEU A 133 -26.42 -20.04 50.26
C LEU A 133 -26.83 -21.51 50.16
N ALA A 134 -28.13 -21.76 50.29
CA ALA A 134 -28.74 -23.08 50.20
C ALA A 134 -29.67 -23.14 48.98
N HIS A 135 -29.89 -24.35 48.47
CA HIS A 135 -30.97 -24.63 47.53
C HIS A 135 -31.80 -25.78 48.05
N GLU A 136 -33.08 -25.74 47.74
CA GLU A 136 -33.99 -26.84 47.99
C GLU A 136 -33.79 -27.91 46.92
N ILE A 137 -33.33 -29.10 47.32
CA ILE A 137 -33.24 -30.28 46.45
C ILE A 137 -34.45 -31.15 46.71
N VAL A 138 -35.15 -31.50 45.65
CA VAL A 138 -36.24 -32.48 45.72
C VAL A 138 -35.67 -33.85 46.10
N SER A 139 -36.05 -34.36 47.27
CA SER A 139 -35.41 -35.52 47.91
C SER A 139 -36.18 -36.83 47.77
N ASP A 140 -37.48 -36.75 47.46
CA ASP A 140 -38.41 -37.89 47.49
C ASP A 140 -39.45 -37.87 46.36
N ALA A 141 -39.21 -37.13 45.27
CA ALA A 141 -40.12 -37.15 44.13
C ALA A 141 -40.23 -38.54 43.52
N GLN A 142 -41.46 -39.05 43.44
CA GLN A 142 -41.81 -40.30 42.75
C GLN A 142 -42.64 -39.98 41.51
N PHE A 143 -42.24 -40.53 40.37
CA PHE A 143 -42.90 -40.31 39.09
C PHE A 143 -43.55 -41.61 38.61
N TYR A 144 -44.88 -41.67 38.71
CA TYR A 144 -45.67 -42.82 38.25
C TYR A 144 -46.40 -42.55 36.92
N ASP A 145 -46.49 -41.27 36.53
CA ASP A 145 -47.15 -40.80 35.32
C ASP A 145 -46.40 -39.59 34.75
N TYR A 146 -46.09 -39.63 33.45
CA TYR A 146 -45.33 -38.61 32.75
C TYR A 146 -46.13 -37.31 32.54
N GLU A 147 -47.47 -37.38 32.49
CA GLU A 147 -48.31 -36.19 32.29
C GLU A 147 -48.35 -35.28 33.54
N ASN A 148 -48.05 -35.83 34.72
CA ASN A 148 -48.19 -35.16 36.01
C ASN A 148 -46.84 -34.79 36.68
N ILE A 149 -45.72 -34.89 35.96
CA ILE A 149 -44.37 -34.60 36.48
C ILE A 149 -44.27 -33.21 37.16
N GLY A 150 -44.89 -32.19 36.56
CA GLY A 150 -44.86 -30.83 37.10
C GLY A 150 -45.65 -30.63 38.41
N ILE A 151 -46.66 -31.46 38.67
CA ILE A 151 -47.44 -31.47 39.93
C ILE A 151 -46.66 -32.26 40.98
N ASN A 152 -46.17 -33.45 40.63
CA ASN A 152 -45.38 -34.30 41.51
C ASN A 152 -44.08 -33.62 41.99
N LEU A 153 -43.46 -32.78 41.15
CA LEU A 153 -42.30 -31.96 41.53
C LEU A 153 -42.63 -30.88 42.57
N LYS A 154 -43.86 -30.34 42.58
CA LYS A 154 -44.30 -29.32 43.55
C LYS A 154 -44.73 -29.92 44.89
N GLU A 155 -45.19 -31.17 44.89
CA GLU A 155 -45.65 -31.88 46.09
C GLU A 155 -44.52 -32.63 46.81
N ALA A 156 -43.39 -32.85 46.14
CA ALA A 156 -42.23 -33.53 46.72
C ALA A 156 -41.54 -32.67 47.80
N LYS A 157 -41.01 -33.34 48.82
CA LYS A 157 -40.28 -32.70 49.91
C LYS A 157 -38.89 -32.29 49.47
N GLY A 158 -38.60 -31.01 49.68
CA GLY A 158 -37.27 -30.47 49.57
C GLY A 158 -36.40 -30.78 50.79
N VAL A 159 -35.11 -31.00 50.54
CA VAL A 159 -34.05 -30.89 51.55
C VAL A 159 -33.18 -29.71 51.15
N GLU A 160 -33.07 -28.72 52.03
CA GLU A 160 -32.10 -27.65 51.82
C GLU A 160 -30.68 -28.19 51.94
N ARG A 161 -29.90 -27.98 50.88
CA ARG A 161 -28.47 -28.29 50.84
C ARG A 161 -27.68 -27.04 50.54
N GLU A 162 -26.64 -26.82 51.34
CA GLU A 162 -25.66 -25.78 51.05
C GLU A 162 -24.92 -26.06 49.75
N TRP A 163 -24.64 -24.99 49.02
CA TRP A 163 -23.87 -25.07 47.79
C TRP A 163 -22.43 -25.49 48.06
N SER A 164 -21.88 -26.36 47.21
CA SER A 164 -20.46 -26.70 47.26
C SER A 164 -19.60 -25.47 46.89
N ARG A 165 -18.37 -25.39 47.42
CA ARG A 165 -17.41 -24.31 47.08
C ARG A 165 -17.18 -24.18 45.56
N SER A 166 -17.13 -25.32 44.87
CA SER A 166 -16.98 -25.37 43.40
C SER A 166 -18.17 -24.70 42.71
N ASP A 167 -19.40 -24.99 43.15
CA ASP A 167 -20.59 -24.46 42.51
C ASP A 167 -20.79 -22.97 42.82
N VAL A 168 -20.46 -22.54 44.04
CA VAL A 168 -20.38 -21.12 44.41
C VAL A 168 -19.41 -20.38 43.49
N GLN A 169 -18.21 -20.90 43.26
CA GLN A 169 -17.22 -20.24 42.38
C GLN A 169 -17.69 -20.17 40.92
N LYS A 170 -18.32 -21.23 40.40
CA LYS A 170 -18.87 -21.26 39.04
C LYS A 170 -20.02 -20.26 38.91
N LEU A 171 -20.95 -20.27 39.86
CA LEU A 171 -22.09 -19.36 39.88
C LEU A 171 -21.64 -17.91 40.00
N PHE A 172 -20.70 -17.60 40.92
CA PHE A 172 -20.10 -16.29 41.04
C PHE A 172 -19.55 -15.80 39.69
N THR A 173 -18.73 -16.62 39.04
CA THR A 173 -18.13 -16.28 37.74
C THR A 173 -19.21 -16.08 36.66
N PHE A 174 -20.24 -16.92 36.63
CA PHE A 174 -21.37 -16.80 35.73
C PHE A 174 -22.18 -15.52 35.99
N THR A 175 -22.44 -15.19 37.25
CA THR A 175 -23.16 -13.96 37.63
C THR A 175 -22.39 -12.72 37.17
N LEU A 176 -21.04 -12.69 37.25
CA LEU A 176 -20.25 -11.60 36.69
C LEU A 176 -20.45 -11.45 35.17
N VAL A 177 -20.50 -12.56 34.42
CA VAL A 177 -20.80 -12.55 32.98
C VAL A 177 -22.17 -11.92 32.73
N GLU A 178 -23.19 -12.35 33.49
CA GLU A 178 -24.56 -11.85 33.33
C GLU A 178 -24.67 -10.36 33.68
N ILE A 179 -23.96 -9.89 34.71
CA ILE A 179 -23.91 -8.47 35.06
C ILE A 179 -23.27 -7.65 33.94
N LEU A 180 -22.17 -8.11 33.35
CA LEU A 180 -21.54 -7.40 32.24
C LEU A 180 -22.40 -7.42 30.97
N ARG A 181 -23.12 -8.52 30.71
CA ARG A 181 -24.06 -8.64 29.59
C ARG A 181 -25.27 -7.72 29.71
N SER A 182 -25.74 -7.46 30.92
CA SER A 182 -26.93 -6.62 31.14
C SER A 182 -26.66 -5.12 30.97
N GLN A 183 -25.41 -4.70 30.75
CA GLN A 183 -25.06 -3.30 30.56
C GLN A 183 -25.47 -2.82 29.16
N SER A 184 -26.45 -1.92 29.10
CA SER A 184 -27.00 -1.37 27.85
C SER A 184 -26.43 -0.02 27.46
N ASP A 185 -26.09 0.82 28.44
CA ASP A 185 -25.70 2.21 28.20
C ASP A 185 -24.28 2.26 27.62
N ASN A 186 -24.03 3.20 26.69
CA ASN A 186 -22.73 3.30 26.02
C ASN A 186 -21.56 3.51 26.99
N ASP A 187 -21.79 4.18 28.11
CA ASP A 187 -20.80 4.48 29.14
C ASP A 187 -20.55 3.34 30.13
N CYS A 188 -21.32 2.24 30.07
CA CYS A 188 -21.07 1.05 30.91
C CYS A 188 -20.98 -0.26 30.13
N LYS A 189 -21.28 -0.25 28.83
CA LYS A 189 -21.26 -1.42 27.98
C LYS A 189 -19.84 -1.96 27.79
N VAL A 190 -19.68 -3.27 28.00
CA VAL A 190 -18.42 -3.98 27.80
C VAL A 190 -18.50 -4.85 26.55
N GLY A 191 -17.66 -4.59 25.55
CA GLY A 191 -17.67 -5.32 24.28
C GLY A 191 -17.21 -6.78 24.42
N ASN A 192 -16.16 -7.03 25.19
CA ASN A 192 -15.51 -8.32 25.36
C ASN A 192 -15.63 -8.82 26.81
N ILE A 193 -16.80 -9.38 27.10
CA ILE A 193 -17.17 -9.84 28.44
C ILE A 193 -16.20 -10.92 28.94
N VAL A 194 -15.88 -11.92 28.12
CA VAL A 194 -15.02 -13.05 28.54
C VAL A 194 -13.63 -12.58 28.97
N ARG A 195 -13.04 -11.61 28.26
CA ARG A 195 -11.74 -11.02 28.65
C ARG A 195 -11.82 -10.11 29.88
N SER A 196 -13.00 -9.59 30.18
CA SER A 196 -13.22 -8.63 31.27
C SER A 196 -13.52 -9.28 32.62
N VAL A 197 -14.11 -10.49 32.62
CA VAL A 197 -14.48 -11.22 33.84
C VAL A 197 -13.29 -11.43 34.78
N PRO A 198 -12.07 -11.83 34.33
CA PRO A 198 -10.92 -11.96 35.23
C PRO A 198 -10.57 -10.66 35.96
N THR A 199 -10.62 -9.52 35.27
CA THR A 199 -10.35 -8.19 35.84
C THR A 199 -11.39 -7.82 36.89
N LEU A 200 -12.69 -7.96 36.58
CA LEU A 200 -13.77 -7.69 37.52
C LEU A 200 -13.73 -8.63 38.74
N LYS A 201 -13.52 -9.92 38.51
CA LYS A 201 -13.35 -10.94 39.55
C LYS A 201 -12.19 -10.61 40.49
N SER A 202 -11.05 -10.22 39.91
CA SER A 202 -9.87 -9.81 40.67
C SER A 202 -10.15 -8.56 41.50
N ALA A 203 -10.78 -7.54 40.91
CA ALA A 203 -11.14 -6.31 41.61
C ALA A 203 -12.07 -6.56 42.80
N LEU A 204 -13.13 -7.35 42.63
CA LEU A 204 -14.02 -7.70 43.74
C LEU A 204 -13.29 -8.47 44.85
N ARG A 205 -12.45 -9.46 44.50
CA ARG A 205 -11.64 -10.19 45.49
C ARG A 205 -10.72 -9.27 46.28
N LEU A 206 -10.02 -8.36 45.61
CA LEU A 206 -9.09 -7.44 46.26
C LEU A 206 -9.83 -6.41 47.12
N TRP A 207 -11.01 -5.97 46.70
CA TRP A 207 -11.84 -5.09 47.50
C TRP A 207 -12.28 -5.77 48.80
N PHE A 208 -12.78 -7.01 48.72
CA PHE A 208 -13.12 -7.79 49.92
C PHE A 208 -11.90 -8.01 50.81
N LYS A 209 -10.77 -8.40 50.23
CA LYS A 209 -9.54 -8.71 50.96
C LYS A 209 -8.93 -7.52 51.68
N TYR A 210 -8.96 -6.32 51.09
CA TYR A 210 -8.24 -5.16 51.63
C TYR A 210 -9.12 -4.11 52.29
N TYR A 211 -10.41 -4.05 51.95
CA TYR A 211 -11.31 -3.01 52.47
C TYR A 211 -12.49 -3.59 53.25
N ALA A 212 -13.16 -4.63 52.74
CA ALA A 212 -14.46 -5.03 53.29
C ALA A 212 -14.39 -6.07 54.42
N LEU A 213 -13.72 -7.21 54.20
CA LEU A 213 -13.80 -8.41 55.04
C LEU A 213 -12.45 -9.16 55.06
N LYS A 214 -11.42 -8.51 55.62
CA LYS A 214 -10.01 -8.92 55.55
C LYS A 214 -9.75 -10.32 56.13
N ASN A 215 -10.45 -10.66 57.21
CA ASN A 215 -10.28 -11.93 57.93
C ASN A 215 -11.21 -13.06 57.47
N GLU A 216 -12.05 -12.83 56.46
CA GLU A 216 -12.95 -13.85 55.92
C GLU A 216 -12.33 -14.53 54.69
N ASP A 217 -12.80 -15.74 54.36
CA ASP A 217 -12.30 -16.48 53.20
C ASP A 217 -13.03 -16.12 51.89
N GLU A 218 -12.43 -16.56 50.77
CA GLU A 218 -12.95 -16.26 49.43
C GLU A 218 -14.34 -16.86 49.18
N ASP A 219 -14.63 -18.03 49.74
CA ASP A 219 -15.93 -18.69 49.58
C ASP A 219 -17.03 -17.85 50.23
N LYS A 220 -16.76 -17.31 51.43
CA LYS A 220 -17.70 -16.42 52.12
C LYS A 220 -17.92 -15.12 51.37
N TRP A 221 -16.88 -14.50 50.81
CA TRP A 221 -17.04 -13.31 49.95
C TRP A 221 -17.98 -13.58 48.77
N TYR A 222 -17.85 -14.76 48.14
CA TYR A 222 -18.69 -15.14 47.02
C TYR A 222 -20.13 -15.42 47.41
N ARG A 223 -20.36 -16.06 48.56
CA ARG A 223 -21.71 -16.27 49.06
C ARG A 223 -22.41 -14.97 49.41
N ILE A 224 -21.71 -14.02 50.02
CA ILE A 224 -22.23 -12.66 50.30
C ILE A 224 -22.58 -11.96 48.98
N PHE A 225 -21.67 -11.99 48.00
CA PHE A 225 -21.93 -11.44 46.68
C PHE A 225 -23.16 -12.05 46.00
N LEU A 226 -23.25 -13.38 45.99
CA LEU A 226 -24.33 -14.11 45.34
C LEU A 226 -25.67 -13.90 46.05
N HIS A 227 -25.68 -13.83 47.38
CA HIS A 227 -26.90 -13.54 48.14
C HIS A 227 -27.51 -12.20 47.72
N ASP A 228 -26.70 -11.16 47.52
CA ASP A 228 -27.18 -9.86 47.01
C ASP A 228 -27.50 -9.89 45.51
N ALA A 229 -26.61 -10.47 44.69
CA ALA A 229 -26.74 -10.40 43.24
C ALA A 229 -27.87 -11.27 42.65
N LEU A 230 -28.32 -12.29 43.38
CA LEU A 230 -29.39 -13.22 42.98
C LEU A 230 -30.76 -12.86 43.60
N ASN A 231 -30.80 -12.36 44.84
CA ASN A 231 -32.05 -12.04 45.51
C ASN A 231 -32.51 -10.61 45.17
N GLY A 232 -33.45 -10.48 44.22
CA GLY A 232 -34.00 -9.19 43.81
C GLY A 232 -33.03 -8.41 42.92
N SER A 233 -32.85 -8.86 41.68
CA SER A 233 -31.89 -8.29 40.72
C SER A 233 -32.00 -6.76 40.54
N ALA A 234 -33.20 -6.18 40.72
CA ALA A 234 -33.45 -4.74 40.64
C ALA A 234 -32.99 -3.95 41.90
N SER A 235 -32.84 -4.60 43.05
CA SER A 235 -32.39 -4.01 44.31
C SER A 235 -30.96 -4.38 44.70
N SER A 236 -30.27 -5.21 43.91
CA SER A 236 -28.90 -5.66 44.19
C SER A 236 -27.93 -4.47 44.27
N ILE A 237 -27.22 -4.41 45.40
CA ILE A 237 -26.21 -3.40 45.67
C ILE A 237 -25.01 -3.62 44.74
N PHE A 238 -24.53 -4.86 44.58
CA PHE A 238 -23.36 -5.13 43.74
C PHE A 238 -23.62 -4.87 42.26
N ARG A 239 -24.81 -5.21 41.74
CA ARG A 239 -25.18 -4.88 40.35
C ARG A 239 -25.11 -3.38 40.11
N ARG A 240 -25.71 -2.60 41.00
CA ARG A 240 -25.69 -1.14 40.95
C ARG A 240 -24.26 -0.59 41.01
N LEU A 241 -23.46 -1.02 41.98
CA LEU A 241 -22.10 -0.51 42.16
C LEU A 241 -21.16 -0.90 41.02
N ILE A 242 -21.33 -2.09 40.44
CA ILE A 242 -20.57 -2.48 39.24
C ILE A 242 -20.95 -1.57 38.07
N THR A 243 -22.24 -1.27 37.85
CA THR A 243 -22.66 -0.30 36.82
C THR A 243 -22.09 1.10 37.09
N GLU A 244 -22.17 1.60 38.32
CA GLU A 244 -21.59 2.91 38.68
C GLU A 244 -20.07 2.94 38.46
N THR A 245 -19.37 1.85 38.80
CA THR A 245 -17.93 1.70 38.56
C THR A 245 -17.60 1.75 37.06
N LEU A 246 -18.38 1.05 36.23
CA LEU A 246 -18.17 1.03 34.77
C LEU A 246 -18.34 2.45 34.19
N LYS A 247 -19.39 3.18 34.60
CA LYS A 247 -19.62 4.57 34.18
C LYS A 247 -18.49 5.50 34.61
N ALA A 248 -18.02 5.38 35.86
CA ALA A 248 -16.91 6.17 36.36
C ALA A 248 -15.57 5.84 35.66
N TYR A 249 -15.38 4.58 35.25
CA TYR A 249 -14.16 4.12 34.60
C TYR A 249 -14.12 4.42 33.09
N HIS A 250 -15.26 4.55 32.42
CA HIS A 250 -15.35 4.83 30.98
C HIS A 250 -14.42 5.96 30.49
N PRO A 251 -14.42 7.18 31.07
CA PRO A 251 -13.53 8.25 30.62
C PRO A 251 -12.04 7.91 30.82
N LEU A 252 -11.70 7.14 31.88
CA LEU A 252 -10.32 6.68 32.11
C LEU A 252 -9.90 5.68 31.03
N LEU A 253 -10.80 4.76 30.66
CA LEU A 253 -10.56 3.79 29.59
C LEU A 253 -10.38 4.48 28.23
N GLU A 254 -11.22 5.46 27.90
CA GLU A 254 -11.10 6.24 26.66
C GLU A 254 -9.76 6.96 26.57
N GLU A 255 -9.30 7.56 27.67
CA GLU A 255 -7.99 8.23 27.73
C GLU A 255 -6.83 7.23 27.60
N GLN A 256 -6.93 6.04 28.21
CA GLN A 256 -5.94 4.96 28.01
C GLN A 256 -5.87 4.55 26.53
N LEU A 257 -7.02 4.37 25.87
CA LEU A 257 -7.10 4.01 24.46
C LEU A 257 -6.55 5.12 23.56
N ARG A 258 -6.84 6.40 23.87
CA ARG A 258 -6.31 7.56 23.15
C ARG A 258 -4.78 7.60 23.20
N LYS A 259 -4.17 7.51 24.38
CA LYS A 259 -2.70 7.50 24.54
C LYS A 259 -2.05 6.36 23.77
N ARG A 260 -2.62 5.15 23.84
CA ARG A 260 -2.13 3.99 23.07
C ARG A 260 -2.23 4.20 21.56
N ARG A 261 -3.30 4.82 21.05
CA ARG A 261 -3.43 5.16 19.62
C ARG A 261 -2.32 6.13 19.18
N GLU A 262 -2.04 7.16 19.99
CA GLU A 262 -0.99 8.14 19.70
C GLU A 262 0.42 7.53 19.71
N GLU A 263 0.73 6.68 20.69
CA GLU A 263 2.00 5.97 20.74
C GLU A 263 2.18 5.03 19.55
N ASN A 264 1.14 4.28 19.18
CA ASN A 264 1.17 3.40 18.01
C ASN A 264 1.34 4.17 16.71
N ARG A 265 0.78 5.39 16.61
CA ARG A 265 0.96 6.25 15.43
C ARG A 265 2.41 6.68 15.22
N LYS A 266 3.19 6.84 16.29
CA LYS A 266 4.62 7.23 16.21
C LYS A 266 5.56 6.10 15.83
N ARG A 267 5.17 4.83 16.01
CA ARG A 267 6.10 3.69 16.01
C ARG A 267 6.03 2.78 14.78
N GLN A 268 5.05 2.94 13.88
CA GLN A 268 4.56 1.81 13.08
C GLN A 268 4.68 1.95 11.55
N SER A 269 5.81 2.44 11.05
CA SER A 269 6.13 2.31 9.62
C SER A 269 7.51 1.68 9.45
N VAL A 270 7.55 0.48 8.89
CA VAL A 270 8.80 -0.26 8.61
C VAL A 270 8.96 -0.46 7.11
N PRO A 271 10.19 -0.62 6.57
CA PRO A 271 10.35 -0.98 5.16
C PRO A 271 9.50 -2.19 4.78
N PHE A 272 8.82 -2.12 3.64
CA PHE A 272 8.07 -3.24 3.10
C PHE A 272 9.05 -4.34 2.65
N VAL A 273 8.89 -5.52 3.23
CA VAL A 273 9.69 -6.71 2.93
C VAL A 273 8.84 -7.65 2.10
N LEU A 274 9.25 -7.90 0.86
CA LEU A 274 8.68 -8.97 0.05
C LEU A 274 9.17 -10.30 0.63
N LYS A 275 8.23 -11.13 1.07
CA LYS A 275 8.54 -12.41 1.70
C LYS A 275 9.03 -13.42 0.67
N LYS A 276 9.93 -14.31 1.10
CA LYS A 276 10.40 -15.48 0.35
C LYS A 276 9.22 -16.28 -0.20
N MET A 277 8.20 -16.45 0.62
CA MET A 277 7.04 -17.26 0.30
C MET A 277 5.75 -16.68 0.86
N TYR A 278 4.66 -16.89 0.12
CA TYR A 278 3.29 -16.58 0.52
C TYR A 278 2.45 -17.85 0.44
N SER A 279 1.41 -17.95 1.26
CA SER A 279 0.54 -19.14 1.31
C SER A 279 -0.93 -18.78 1.10
N TYR A 280 -1.60 -19.60 0.29
CA TYR A 280 -2.97 -19.41 -0.18
C TYR A 280 -3.81 -20.67 0.04
N THR A 281 -5.13 -20.51 0.09
CA THR A 281 -6.10 -21.62 0.18
C THR A 281 -6.35 -22.21 -1.20
N GLU A 282 -6.95 -23.40 -1.26
CA GLU A 282 -7.33 -24.09 -2.51
C GLU A 282 -8.39 -23.34 -3.34
N GLU A 283 -8.97 -22.28 -2.79
CA GLU A 283 -9.91 -21.38 -3.47
C GLU A 283 -9.21 -20.33 -4.33
N HIS A 284 -7.96 -20.58 -4.72
CA HIS A 284 -7.20 -19.69 -5.60
C HIS A 284 -6.74 -20.47 -6.81
N ASP A 285 -6.84 -19.84 -7.96
CA ASP A 285 -6.29 -20.38 -9.19
C ASP A 285 -4.81 -20.04 -9.30
N GLU A 286 -4.04 -21.06 -9.67
CA GLU A 286 -2.62 -20.94 -9.96
C GLU A 286 -2.42 -20.30 -11.34
N LEU A 287 -1.66 -19.22 -11.40
CA LEU A 287 -1.34 -18.49 -12.61
C LEU A 287 0.18 -18.29 -12.71
N THR A 288 0.69 -18.29 -13.95
CA THR A 288 2.12 -18.15 -14.23
C THR A 288 2.35 -17.05 -15.24
N GLU A 289 3.06 -16.00 -14.84
CA GLU A 289 3.35 -14.85 -15.69
C GLU A 289 4.82 -14.43 -15.57
N GLN A 290 5.37 -13.86 -16.64
CA GLN A 290 6.80 -13.61 -16.74
C GLN A 290 7.24 -12.40 -15.92
N LYS A 291 6.42 -11.34 -15.82
CA LYS A 291 6.79 -10.12 -15.09
C LYS A 291 6.30 -10.11 -13.64
N CYS A 292 5.54 -11.10 -13.19
CA CYS A 292 5.14 -11.21 -11.79
C CYS A 292 6.34 -11.47 -10.88
N LEU A 293 6.47 -10.78 -9.74
CA LEU A 293 7.50 -11.08 -8.73
C LEU A 293 7.29 -12.43 -8.03
N LEU A 294 6.07 -12.95 -8.07
CA LEU A 294 5.65 -14.21 -7.47
C LEU A 294 5.53 -15.30 -8.53
N HIS A 295 5.95 -16.52 -8.20
CA HIS A 295 5.83 -17.68 -9.08
C HIS A 295 5.57 -18.99 -8.30
N PRO A 296 4.49 -19.72 -8.63
CA PRO A 296 3.31 -19.20 -9.33
C PRO A 296 2.65 -18.07 -8.51
N PHE A 297 1.80 -17.25 -9.11
CA PHE A 297 0.96 -16.32 -8.35
C PHE A 297 -0.49 -16.82 -8.31
N PHE A 298 -1.24 -16.38 -7.30
CA PHE A 298 -2.57 -16.92 -7.01
C PHE A 298 -3.63 -15.83 -7.04
N LEU A 299 -4.79 -16.15 -7.61
CA LEU A 299 -5.96 -15.28 -7.67
C LEU A 299 -7.20 -16.02 -7.14
N GLY A 300 -7.96 -15.42 -6.22
CA GLY A 300 -9.14 -16.07 -5.63
C GLY A 300 -10.18 -16.47 -6.68
N GLN A 301 -10.83 -17.63 -6.53
CA GLN A 301 -11.80 -18.21 -7.46
C GLN A 301 -13.05 -17.35 -7.62
N ASP A 302 -13.72 -17.05 -6.52
CA ASP A 302 -15.06 -16.47 -6.54
C ASP A 302 -15.13 -15.15 -5.74
N TYR A 303 -14.96 -14.02 -6.44
CA TYR A 303 -15.24 -12.69 -5.88
C TYR A 303 -15.56 -11.67 -6.98
N THR A 304 -16.33 -10.63 -6.63
CA THR A 304 -16.88 -9.65 -7.60
C THR A 304 -15.79 -8.89 -8.38
N GLY A 305 -14.63 -8.65 -7.76
CA GLY A 305 -13.51 -7.93 -8.38
C GLY A 305 -12.66 -8.73 -9.36
N ARG A 306 -12.85 -10.06 -9.43
CA ARG A 306 -11.91 -10.95 -10.12
C ARG A 306 -11.67 -10.59 -11.57
N LYS A 307 -12.74 -10.37 -12.34
CA LYS A 307 -12.63 -10.06 -13.78
C LYS A 307 -11.82 -8.79 -14.03
N THR A 308 -11.97 -7.79 -13.16
CA THR A 308 -11.23 -6.53 -13.24
C THR A 308 -9.76 -6.77 -12.96
N GLU A 309 -9.44 -7.49 -11.88
CA GLU A 309 -8.06 -7.83 -11.52
C GLU A 309 -7.38 -8.72 -12.57
N GLU A 310 -8.11 -9.69 -13.14
CA GLU A 310 -7.61 -10.53 -14.23
C GLU A 310 -7.25 -9.72 -15.47
N SER A 311 -8.15 -8.82 -15.86
CA SER A 311 -7.93 -7.96 -17.03
C SER A 311 -6.77 -6.98 -16.78
N PHE A 312 -6.60 -6.55 -15.53
CA PHE A 312 -5.57 -5.58 -15.16
C PHE A 312 -4.17 -6.19 -15.11
N TYR A 313 -3.97 -7.37 -14.51
CA TYR A 313 -2.64 -8.00 -14.54
C TYR A 313 -2.23 -8.35 -15.96
N LYS A 314 -3.17 -8.79 -16.82
CA LYS A 314 -2.89 -9.05 -18.24
C LYS A 314 -2.45 -7.78 -18.97
N TYR A 315 -3.08 -6.65 -18.64
CA TYR A 315 -2.69 -5.35 -19.15
C TYR A 315 -1.27 -4.94 -18.69
N LEU A 316 -0.92 -5.15 -17.42
CA LEU A 316 0.44 -4.90 -16.92
C LEU A 316 1.47 -5.84 -17.57
N GLU A 317 1.16 -7.14 -17.67
CA GLU A 317 2.02 -8.14 -18.31
C GLU A 317 2.31 -7.77 -19.78
N SER A 318 1.33 -7.20 -20.49
CA SER A 318 1.51 -6.78 -21.88
C SER A 318 2.33 -5.49 -22.07
N GLN A 319 2.62 -4.71 -21.01
CA GLN A 319 3.37 -3.46 -21.16
C GLN A 319 4.88 -3.70 -21.25
N ASP A 320 5.51 -3.27 -22.35
CA ASP A 320 6.97 -3.37 -22.52
C ASP A 320 7.76 -2.50 -21.54
N GLY A 321 7.17 -1.40 -21.07
CA GLY A 321 7.77 -0.50 -20.09
C GLY A 321 7.86 -1.06 -18.67
N ILE A 322 7.15 -2.15 -18.36
CA ILE A 322 7.14 -2.77 -17.02
C ILE A 322 8.29 -3.78 -16.91
N GLU A 323 9.11 -3.61 -15.87
CA GLU A 323 10.16 -4.55 -15.48
C GLU A 323 9.56 -5.72 -14.68
N TRP A 324 8.74 -5.39 -13.68
CA TRP A 324 8.00 -6.38 -12.90
C TRP A 324 6.74 -5.77 -12.29
N TRP A 325 5.79 -6.64 -11.92
CA TRP A 325 4.63 -6.29 -11.12
C TRP A 325 4.41 -7.30 -9.99
N PHE A 326 3.67 -6.87 -8.98
CA PHE A 326 3.37 -7.62 -7.78
C PHE A 326 1.92 -7.35 -7.38
N LYS A 327 1.13 -8.42 -7.29
CA LYS A 327 -0.19 -8.36 -6.68
C LYS A 327 -0.02 -8.39 -5.16
N ASN A 328 -0.40 -7.32 -4.51
CA ASN A 328 -0.43 -7.22 -3.06
C ASN A 328 -1.58 -8.08 -2.49
N GLY A 329 -1.62 -8.24 -1.16
CA GLY A 329 -2.69 -8.95 -0.48
C GLY A 329 -3.56 -8.02 0.35
N ASP A 330 -4.73 -8.52 0.76
CA ASP A 330 -5.81 -7.66 1.25
C ASP A 330 -5.81 -7.47 2.77
N SER A 331 -4.99 -8.23 3.50
CA SER A 331 -4.84 -8.11 4.95
C SER A 331 -3.62 -8.85 5.50
N GLY A 332 -3.05 -8.33 6.59
CA GLY A 332 -1.98 -8.96 7.35
C GLY A 332 -0.67 -8.18 7.32
N LYS A 333 0.31 -8.65 8.09
CA LYS A 333 1.59 -7.94 8.30
C LYS A 333 2.61 -8.09 7.17
N ASP A 334 2.38 -9.03 6.25
CA ASP A 334 3.33 -9.38 5.18
C ASP A 334 3.07 -8.61 3.86
N TRP A 335 2.09 -7.69 3.87
CA TRP A 335 1.62 -6.93 2.72
C TRP A 335 1.88 -5.43 2.90
N LEU A 336 1.90 -4.69 1.79
CA LEU A 336 2.00 -3.23 1.85
C LEU A 336 0.67 -2.65 2.33
N ALA A 337 0.70 -1.94 3.44
CA ALA A 337 -0.44 -1.28 4.02
C ALA A 337 -0.18 0.22 4.20
N ILE A 338 -1.21 1.01 3.93
CA ILE A 338 -1.23 2.46 4.07
C ILE A 338 -2.33 2.80 5.08
N ARG A 339 -1.96 3.51 6.13
CA ARG A 339 -2.92 3.99 7.11
C ARG A 339 -3.79 5.09 6.51
N TYR A 340 -5.10 4.99 6.72
CA TYR A 340 -6.06 6.02 6.37
C TYR A 340 -7.10 6.18 7.49
N PHE A 341 -7.82 7.30 7.49
CA PHE A 341 -8.95 7.50 8.41
C PHE A 341 -10.25 7.20 7.67
N SER A 342 -11.03 6.26 8.18
CA SER A 342 -12.36 5.95 7.64
C SER A 342 -13.37 6.89 8.27
N GLU A 343 -13.84 7.89 7.53
CA GLU A 343 -14.88 8.81 8.01
C GLU A 343 -16.19 8.09 8.35
N GLU A 344 -16.57 7.06 7.59
CA GLU A 344 -17.81 6.28 7.85
C GLU A 344 -17.77 5.53 9.18
N ARG A 345 -16.59 4.98 9.54
CA ARG A 345 -16.39 4.23 10.79
C ARG A 345 -15.81 5.07 11.92
N ASN A 346 -15.45 6.31 11.63
CA ASN A 346 -14.77 7.24 12.53
C ASN A 346 -13.52 6.62 13.22
N GLU A 347 -12.72 5.87 12.46
CA GLU A 347 -11.55 5.15 12.99
C GLU A 347 -10.37 5.12 12.00
N GLU A 348 -9.16 4.89 12.51
CA GLU A 348 -8.00 4.56 11.67
C GLU A 348 -8.12 3.12 11.15
N ALA A 349 -7.81 2.94 9.86
CA ALA A 349 -7.83 1.66 9.19
C ALA A 349 -6.59 1.48 8.29
N LEU A 350 -6.37 0.26 7.82
CA LEU A 350 -5.32 -0.08 6.85
C LEU A 350 -5.94 -0.28 5.47
N PHE A 351 -5.33 0.37 4.49
CA PHE A 351 -5.60 0.22 3.08
C PHE A 351 -4.46 -0.59 2.44
N TYR A 352 -4.80 -1.61 1.67
CA TYR A 352 -3.85 -2.44 0.96
C TYR A 352 -4.06 -2.22 -0.54
N PRO A 353 -3.23 -1.41 -1.22
CA PRO A 353 -3.36 -1.21 -2.66
C PRO A 353 -3.10 -2.52 -3.41
N ASP A 354 -3.92 -2.85 -4.40
CA ASP A 354 -3.89 -4.14 -5.10
C ASP A 354 -2.57 -4.41 -5.84
N TRP A 355 -1.97 -3.38 -6.45
CA TRP A 355 -0.90 -3.55 -7.43
C TRP A 355 0.31 -2.67 -7.13
N ILE A 356 1.48 -3.29 -7.13
CA ILE A 356 2.78 -2.60 -7.12
C ILE A 356 3.52 -3.00 -8.39
N PHE A 357 4.06 -2.05 -9.14
CA PHE A 357 4.91 -2.38 -10.29
C PHE A 357 6.13 -1.46 -10.34
N LYS A 358 7.13 -1.89 -11.11
CA LYS A 358 8.28 -1.07 -11.44
C LYS A 358 8.42 -0.97 -12.95
N LYS A 359 8.55 0.26 -13.45
CA LYS A 359 8.92 0.55 -14.83
C LYS A 359 10.43 0.38 -15.02
N LYS A 360 10.85 0.13 -16.26
CA LYS A 360 12.27 0.05 -16.65
C LYS A 360 13.05 1.35 -16.42
N ASP A 361 12.37 2.49 -16.34
CA ASP A 361 12.97 3.80 -15.99
C ASP A 361 13.22 3.98 -14.48
N GLY A 362 12.83 3.00 -13.65
CA GLY A 362 12.96 3.04 -12.19
C GLY A 362 11.72 3.54 -11.44
N THR A 363 10.70 4.05 -12.13
CA THR A 363 9.43 4.50 -11.51
C THR A 363 8.71 3.33 -10.84
N ILE A 364 8.22 3.54 -9.62
CA ILE A 364 7.40 2.58 -8.88
C ILE A 364 5.94 3.03 -8.88
N GLY A 365 5.05 2.17 -9.39
CA GLY A 365 3.60 2.36 -9.40
C GLY A 365 2.94 1.68 -8.21
N ILE A 366 2.02 2.36 -7.53
CA ILE A 366 1.17 1.81 -6.46
C ILE A 366 -0.29 2.12 -6.78
N PHE A 367 -1.06 1.09 -7.14
CA PHE A 367 -2.40 1.27 -7.69
C PHE A 367 -3.40 0.32 -7.07
N ASP A 368 -4.66 0.74 -7.05
CA ASP A 368 -5.78 -0.03 -6.53
C ASP A 368 -6.91 -0.03 -7.56
N THR A 369 -7.36 -1.23 -7.91
CA THR A 369 -8.39 -1.44 -8.92
C THR A 369 -9.78 -1.36 -8.30
N LYS A 370 -10.70 -0.70 -9.01
CA LYS A 370 -12.09 -0.57 -8.58
C LYS A 370 -13.05 -0.84 -9.74
N GLY A 371 -14.09 -1.60 -9.42
CA GLY A 371 -15.29 -1.70 -10.27
C GLY A 371 -16.12 -0.42 -10.15
N GLY A 372 -16.77 0.00 -11.24
CA GLY A 372 -17.35 1.34 -11.38
C GLY A 372 -18.28 1.82 -10.25
N GLN A 373 -18.96 0.93 -9.50
CA GLN A 373 -19.77 1.34 -8.34
C GLN A 373 -18.93 1.59 -7.08
N THR A 374 -17.91 0.75 -6.82
CA THR A 374 -17.04 0.87 -5.63
C THR A 374 -16.16 2.11 -5.70
N ALA A 375 -15.84 2.60 -6.90
CA ALA A 375 -15.09 3.83 -7.10
C ALA A 375 -15.82 5.07 -6.53
N ALA A 376 -17.14 5.06 -6.44
CA ALA A 376 -17.92 6.18 -5.89
C ALA A 376 -18.03 6.17 -4.36
N SER A 377 -17.50 5.16 -3.67
CA SER A 377 -17.66 5.03 -2.22
C SER A 377 -16.81 6.05 -1.46
N LYS A 378 -17.31 6.47 -0.30
CA LYS A 378 -16.57 7.35 0.60
C LYS A 378 -15.30 6.67 1.13
N ASP A 379 -15.32 5.36 1.33
CA ASP A 379 -14.13 4.58 1.69
C ASP A 379 -13.05 4.64 0.60
N THR A 380 -13.42 4.52 -0.68
CA THR A 380 -12.46 4.68 -1.81
C THR A 380 -11.88 6.08 -1.83
N LYS A 381 -12.69 7.12 -1.59
CA LYS A 381 -12.21 8.50 -1.44
C LYS A 381 -11.13 8.60 -0.35
N ASN A 382 -11.42 8.11 0.86
CA ASN A 382 -10.50 8.20 1.99
C ASN A 382 -9.18 7.44 1.71
N LYS A 383 -9.24 6.29 1.02
CA LYS A 383 -8.07 5.50 0.60
C LYS A 383 -7.24 6.21 -0.47
N ALA A 384 -7.89 6.77 -1.48
CA ALA A 384 -7.23 7.48 -2.58
C ALA A 384 -6.44 8.70 -2.08
N GLU A 385 -7.05 9.52 -1.23
CA GLU A 385 -6.40 10.71 -0.66
C GLU A 385 -5.25 10.34 0.28
N ALA A 386 -5.40 9.25 1.06
CA ALA A 386 -4.31 8.73 1.89
C ALA A 386 -3.14 8.21 1.04
N LEU A 387 -3.43 7.56 -0.09
CA LEU A 387 -2.42 7.14 -1.05
C LEU A 387 -1.67 8.35 -1.65
N GLN A 388 -2.35 9.42 -2.05
CA GLN A 388 -1.67 10.62 -2.57
C GLN A 388 -0.76 11.28 -1.53
N LYS A 389 -1.19 11.35 -0.27
CA LYS A 389 -0.34 11.81 0.85
C LYS A 389 0.89 10.91 1.03
N ARG A 390 0.72 9.59 0.93
CA ARG A 390 1.82 8.61 1.00
C ARG A 390 2.81 8.79 -0.16
N LEU A 391 2.32 8.90 -1.40
CA LEU A 391 3.17 9.09 -2.60
C LEU A 391 3.96 10.41 -2.52
N SER A 392 3.33 11.49 -2.08
CA SER A 392 4.01 12.79 -1.88
C SER A 392 5.14 12.70 -0.85
N MET A 393 4.92 11.96 0.25
CA MET A 393 5.94 11.69 1.25
C MET A 393 7.08 10.83 0.68
N LEU A 394 6.77 9.78 -0.06
CA LEU A 394 7.75 8.89 -0.69
C LEU A 394 8.64 9.66 -1.68
N ASN A 395 8.04 10.46 -2.56
CA ASN A 395 8.78 11.27 -3.52
C ASN A 395 9.69 12.30 -2.86
N ARG A 396 9.26 12.89 -1.73
CA ARG A 396 10.11 13.78 -0.92
C ARG A 396 11.31 13.03 -0.32
N LEU A 397 11.10 11.83 0.21
CA LEU A 397 12.16 11.00 0.81
C LEU A 397 13.13 10.41 -0.23
N ALA A 398 12.66 10.20 -1.46
CA ALA A 398 13.46 9.65 -2.53
C ALA A 398 14.41 10.66 -3.18
N GLU A 399 14.19 11.96 -2.98
CA GLU A 399 15.04 13.04 -3.51
C GLU A 399 15.34 12.89 -5.02
N GLY A 400 14.33 12.49 -5.80
CA GLY A 400 14.43 12.31 -7.25
C GLY A 400 15.12 11.01 -7.71
N LYS A 401 15.59 10.15 -6.80
CA LYS A 401 16.20 8.84 -7.15
C LYS A 401 15.18 7.82 -7.65
N ILE A 402 13.96 7.89 -7.11
CA ILE A 402 12.84 7.04 -7.48
C ILE A 402 11.61 7.94 -7.58
N ASN A 403 10.87 7.78 -8.66
CA ASN A 403 9.57 8.42 -8.84
C ASN A 403 8.46 7.43 -8.43
N TYR A 404 7.63 7.81 -7.47
CA TYR A 404 6.46 7.06 -7.05
C TYR A 404 5.21 7.67 -7.67
N VAL A 405 4.47 6.85 -8.40
CA VAL A 405 3.19 7.21 -9.01
C VAL A 405 2.12 6.24 -8.53
N GLY A 406 0.86 6.66 -8.53
CA GLY A 406 -0.18 5.81 -8.02
C GLY A 406 -1.54 6.45 -7.94
N GLY A 407 -2.54 5.64 -7.66
CA GLY A 407 -3.92 6.10 -7.67
C GLY A 407 -4.95 4.97 -7.69
N ILE A 408 -6.20 5.39 -7.82
CA ILE A 408 -7.32 4.47 -8.08
C ILE A 408 -7.40 4.23 -9.58
N VAL A 409 -7.73 2.99 -9.96
CA VAL A 409 -7.77 2.51 -11.33
C VAL A 409 -9.15 2.02 -11.67
N ILE A 410 -9.66 2.45 -12.82
CA ILE A 410 -10.92 1.97 -13.38
C ILE A 410 -10.74 1.58 -14.84
N THR A 411 -11.60 0.69 -15.32
CA THR A 411 -11.78 0.44 -16.75
C THR A 411 -13.03 1.18 -17.23
N ALA A 412 -12.89 1.96 -18.29
CA ALA A 412 -13.97 2.68 -18.94
C ALA A 412 -13.67 2.75 -20.44
N ASN A 413 -14.70 2.68 -21.29
CA ASN A 413 -14.54 2.80 -22.75
C ASN A 413 -13.47 1.83 -23.33
N GLY A 414 -13.37 0.62 -22.77
CA GLY A 414 -12.40 -0.39 -23.18
C GLY A 414 -10.93 -0.06 -22.85
N THR A 415 -10.67 0.98 -22.05
CA THR A 415 -9.32 1.45 -21.69
C THR A 415 -9.17 1.58 -20.17
N TRP A 416 -7.92 1.57 -19.68
CA TRP A 416 -7.58 1.81 -18.29
C TRP A 416 -7.32 3.28 -18.00
N TYR A 417 -7.95 3.78 -16.95
CA TYR A 417 -7.76 5.13 -16.44
C TYR A 417 -7.32 5.09 -14.99
N TYR A 418 -6.56 6.09 -14.57
CA TYR A 418 -6.18 6.27 -13.17
C TYR A 418 -6.46 7.69 -12.69
N ASN A 419 -6.72 7.82 -11.39
CA ASN A 419 -6.87 9.09 -10.70
C ASN A 419 -5.76 9.25 -9.67
N ASN A 420 -4.98 10.33 -9.82
CA ASN A 420 -3.93 10.70 -8.89
C ASN A 420 -4.12 12.12 -8.32
N ASN A 421 -5.37 12.56 -8.21
CA ASN A 421 -5.68 13.89 -7.68
C ASN A 421 -5.60 13.88 -6.15
N GLU A 422 -5.08 14.95 -5.55
CA GLU A 422 -5.00 15.09 -4.09
C GLU A 422 -6.39 15.01 -3.42
N GLU A 423 -7.39 15.58 -4.08
CA GLU A 423 -8.81 15.43 -3.73
C GLU A 423 -9.45 14.43 -4.69
N TYR A 424 -9.92 13.31 -4.15
CA TYR A 424 -10.51 12.27 -4.97
C TYR A 424 -11.98 12.58 -5.27
N ALA A 425 -12.32 12.57 -6.56
CA ALA A 425 -13.66 12.71 -7.07
C ALA A 425 -13.91 11.71 -8.20
N TYR A 426 -15.06 11.07 -8.16
CA TYR A 426 -15.50 10.14 -9.19
C TYR A 426 -17.00 10.25 -9.40
N GLN A 427 -17.39 10.38 -10.66
CA GLN A 427 -18.79 10.33 -11.08
C GLN A 427 -18.99 9.08 -11.94
N PRO A 428 -19.89 8.16 -11.56
CA PRO A 428 -20.16 6.97 -12.34
C PRO A 428 -20.45 7.28 -13.81
N GLY A 429 -19.70 6.65 -14.72
CA GLY A 429 -19.86 6.85 -16.17
C GLY A 429 -19.10 8.04 -16.75
N SER A 430 -18.37 8.82 -15.94
CA SER A 430 -17.45 9.86 -16.42
C SER A 430 -15.99 9.52 -16.09
N THR A 431 -15.09 9.93 -17.00
CA THR A 431 -13.63 9.87 -16.85
C THR A 431 -13.03 11.28 -16.74
N ASP A 432 -13.83 12.30 -16.48
CA ASP A 432 -13.36 13.69 -16.37
C ASP A 432 -12.39 13.83 -15.19
N GLY A 433 -11.20 14.39 -15.47
CA GLY A 433 -10.13 14.51 -14.48
C GLY A 433 -9.36 13.21 -14.22
N TRP A 434 -9.65 12.13 -14.95
CA TRP A 434 -8.87 10.88 -14.94
C TRP A 434 -7.88 10.86 -16.11
N LYS A 435 -6.74 10.20 -15.92
CA LYS A 435 -5.68 10.08 -16.92
C LYS A 435 -5.68 8.68 -17.50
N MET A 436 -5.46 8.54 -18.81
CA MET A 436 -5.28 7.22 -19.41
C MET A 436 -3.99 6.61 -18.86
N MET A 437 -4.05 5.35 -18.43
CA MET A 437 -2.85 4.66 -17.98
C MET A 437 -1.84 4.43 -19.09
N GLN A 438 -2.31 4.28 -20.33
CA GLN A 438 -1.41 4.07 -21.45
C GLN A 438 -0.42 5.23 -21.60
N ASP A 439 -0.83 6.48 -21.30
CA ASP A 439 0.07 7.64 -21.30
C ASP A 439 1.24 7.50 -20.30
N MET A 440 1.12 6.67 -19.25
CA MET A 440 2.19 6.41 -18.28
C MET A 440 3.24 5.42 -18.81
N PHE A 441 2.84 4.53 -19.72
CA PHE A 441 3.70 3.52 -20.32
C PHE A 441 4.21 3.95 -21.70
N ASP A 442 3.50 4.86 -22.36
CA ASP A 442 3.84 5.46 -23.64
C ASP A 442 4.92 6.54 -23.48
N GLU A 443 6.13 6.11 -23.14
CA GLU A 443 7.35 6.91 -23.30
C GLU A 443 8.33 6.02 -24.09
N VAL A 444 8.31 5.98 -25.44
CA VAL A 444 8.69 7.04 -26.39
C VAL A 444 7.86 6.95 -27.70
N LYS A 445 6.75 7.68 -27.81
CA LYS A 445 6.26 8.21 -29.11
C LYS A 445 5.88 9.70 -29.08
N LYS A 446 5.79 10.31 -27.90
CA LYS A 446 5.75 11.78 -27.69
C LYS A 446 7.15 12.42 -27.57
N LYS A 447 8.15 11.84 -28.25
CA LYS A 447 9.43 12.50 -28.58
C LYS A 447 9.69 12.54 -30.09
N ASN A 448 8.62 12.46 -30.90
CA ASN A 448 8.63 12.68 -32.35
C ASN A 448 7.88 13.96 -32.77
N SER A 449 7.82 14.95 -31.87
CA SER A 449 7.69 16.34 -32.29
C SER A 449 8.59 17.17 -31.37
N SER A 450 9.76 17.54 -31.91
CA SER A 450 10.38 18.85 -31.71
C SER A 450 10.39 19.38 -30.27
N ASN A 451 11.31 18.89 -29.45
CA ASN A 451 12.08 19.75 -28.54
C ASN A 451 13.31 18.98 -28.08
N THR A 452 14.31 18.99 -28.96
CA THR A 452 15.69 18.66 -28.63
C THR A 452 16.15 19.63 -27.55
N ALA A 453 16.06 19.24 -26.28
CA ALA A 453 16.53 20.08 -25.18
C ALA A 453 18.04 20.28 -25.33
N ILE A 454 18.46 21.51 -25.61
CA ILE A 454 19.86 21.91 -25.65
C ILE A 454 20.34 21.95 -24.20
N LEU A 455 21.29 21.08 -23.85
CA LEU A 455 21.87 21.02 -22.50
C LEU A 455 23.12 21.91 -22.44
N HIS A 456 23.21 22.80 -21.45
CA HIS A 456 24.37 23.68 -21.29
C HIS A 456 25.61 22.95 -20.73
N ALA A 457 25.45 21.80 -20.08
CA ALA A 457 26.55 21.01 -19.56
C ALA A 457 26.24 19.50 -19.56
N ILE A 458 27.23 18.69 -19.92
CA ILE A 458 27.15 17.21 -19.91
C ILE A 458 28.46 16.60 -19.39
N SER A 459 28.39 15.32 -18.99
CA SER A 459 29.58 14.54 -18.62
C SER A 459 30.58 14.47 -19.78
N PRO A 460 31.91 14.58 -19.55
CA PRO A 460 32.92 14.39 -20.58
C PRO A 460 32.84 13.05 -21.33
N SER A 461 32.35 11.99 -20.66
CA SER A 461 32.16 10.66 -21.27
C SER A 461 31.10 10.61 -22.36
N ASP A 462 30.14 11.55 -22.33
CA ASP A 462 28.95 11.53 -23.19
C ASP A 462 29.14 12.41 -24.43
N ARG A 463 30.21 13.20 -24.46
CA ARG A 463 30.62 14.04 -25.59
C ARG A 463 31.02 13.16 -26.77
N PHE A 464 30.44 13.41 -27.94
CA PHE A 464 30.68 12.68 -29.18
C PHE A 464 30.34 11.18 -29.15
N THR A 465 29.71 10.69 -28.08
CA THR A 465 29.20 9.30 -27.96
C THR A 465 27.68 9.26 -27.86
N ARG A 466 27.09 10.26 -27.20
CA ARG A 466 25.64 10.45 -27.11
C ARG A 466 25.21 11.84 -27.55
N PHE A 467 26.02 12.86 -27.26
CA PHE A 467 25.71 14.24 -27.57
C PHE A 467 26.70 14.84 -28.57
N LEU A 468 26.20 15.70 -29.45
CA LEU A 468 27.03 16.55 -30.32
C LEU A 468 26.99 18.01 -29.84
N PRO A 469 28.10 18.76 -29.99
CA PRO A 469 28.13 20.17 -29.62
C PRO A 469 27.28 20.98 -30.60
N LEU A 470 26.49 21.92 -30.06
CA LEU A 470 25.81 22.97 -30.80
C LEU A 470 26.71 24.21 -30.80
N TYR A 471 27.09 24.65 -31.99
CA TYR A 471 27.87 25.87 -32.16
C TYR A 471 27.02 26.97 -32.78
N SER A 472 27.30 28.21 -32.38
CA SER A 472 26.95 29.36 -33.19
C SER A 472 27.58 29.19 -34.58
N ILE A 473 26.95 29.68 -35.64
CA ILE A 473 27.53 29.58 -36.98
C ILE A 473 28.93 30.21 -37.00
N GLN A 474 29.14 31.32 -36.28
CA GLN A 474 30.47 31.94 -36.16
C GLN A 474 31.49 31.04 -35.44
N ALA A 475 31.10 30.35 -34.36
CA ALA A 475 31.96 29.43 -33.63
C ALA A 475 32.30 28.16 -34.44
N ALA A 476 31.32 27.61 -35.17
CA ALA A 476 31.53 26.49 -36.09
C ALA A 476 32.55 26.81 -37.19
N CYS A 477 32.68 28.10 -37.54
CA CYS A 477 33.61 28.57 -38.57
C CYS A 477 34.90 29.15 -37.99
N GLY A 478 34.88 29.62 -36.73
CA GLY A 478 36.01 30.17 -35.98
C GLY A 478 36.85 29.12 -35.24
N TYR A 479 36.42 27.85 -35.23
CA TYR A 479 37.18 26.67 -34.74
C TYR A 479 38.60 26.56 -35.36
N PHE A 480 38.91 27.37 -36.37
CA PHE A 480 39.89 27.04 -37.40
C PHE A 480 41.10 27.96 -37.51
N ASP A 481 41.25 28.99 -36.65
CA ASP A 481 42.44 29.86 -36.69
C ASP A 481 43.39 29.75 -35.47
N GLU A 482 42.97 29.21 -34.31
CA GLU A 482 43.85 28.98 -33.15
C GLU A 482 43.52 27.68 -32.39
N TYR A 483 44.50 27.11 -31.68
CA TYR A 483 44.53 25.77 -31.06
C TYR A 483 43.51 25.52 -29.91
N GLU A 484 42.44 26.29 -29.79
CA GLU A 484 41.41 26.15 -28.74
C GLU A 484 40.04 25.75 -29.31
N GLU A 485 39.37 24.79 -28.67
CA GLU A 485 37.99 24.44 -29.03
C GLU A 485 37.06 25.61 -28.67
N PRO A 486 36.24 26.13 -29.61
CA PRO A 486 35.30 27.20 -29.33
C PRO A 486 34.22 26.74 -28.34
N GLU A 487 33.70 27.70 -27.57
CA GLU A 487 32.65 27.43 -26.60
C GLU A 487 31.36 26.99 -27.32
N ALA A 488 30.84 25.81 -26.96
CA ALA A 488 29.56 25.32 -27.45
C ALA A 488 28.41 26.04 -26.75
N GLU A 489 27.39 26.46 -27.50
CA GLU A 489 26.16 27.04 -26.95
C GLU A 489 25.39 26.01 -26.09
N GLY A 490 25.58 24.74 -26.41
CA GLY A 490 25.12 23.61 -25.62
C GLY A 490 25.36 22.28 -26.34
N TRP A 491 24.67 21.25 -25.88
CA TRP A 491 24.84 19.88 -26.33
C TRP A 491 23.49 19.29 -26.73
N VAL A 492 23.47 18.64 -27.90
CA VAL A 492 22.28 18.06 -28.52
C VAL A 492 22.35 16.55 -28.39
N ASP A 493 21.34 15.93 -27.76
CA ASP A 493 21.25 14.47 -27.67
C ASP A 493 20.94 13.89 -29.05
N VAL A 494 21.84 13.08 -29.57
CA VAL A 494 21.71 12.43 -30.88
C VAL A 494 21.65 10.91 -30.79
N SER A 495 21.53 10.34 -29.57
CA SER A 495 21.52 8.88 -29.37
C SER A 495 20.42 8.14 -30.12
N SER A 496 19.31 8.83 -30.43
CA SER A 496 18.18 8.26 -31.16
C SER A 496 18.24 8.46 -32.67
N LEU A 497 19.31 9.09 -33.21
CA LEU A 497 19.42 9.42 -34.64
C LEU A 497 20.11 8.28 -35.42
N PRO A 498 19.82 8.13 -36.73
CA PRO A 498 20.31 7.00 -37.54
C PRO A 498 21.77 7.18 -38.00
N PHE A 499 22.65 7.64 -37.12
CA PHE A 499 24.09 7.74 -37.34
C PHE A 499 24.84 7.56 -36.02
N THR A 500 26.11 7.16 -36.09
CA THR A 500 26.97 7.09 -34.89
C THR A 500 27.66 8.45 -34.70
N PRO A 501 27.46 9.16 -33.58
CA PRO A 501 28.17 10.40 -33.32
C PRO A 501 29.67 10.16 -33.24
N ASN A 502 30.44 11.15 -33.69
CA ASN A 502 31.89 11.13 -33.63
C ASN A 502 32.42 12.57 -33.48
N ARG A 503 33.74 12.71 -33.29
CA ARG A 503 34.41 14.00 -33.07
C ARG A 503 34.39 14.95 -34.27
N GLU A 504 34.10 14.45 -35.46
CA GLU A 504 34.01 15.23 -36.68
C GLU A 504 32.61 15.83 -36.89
N MET A 505 31.64 15.46 -36.05
CA MET A 505 30.26 15.92 -36.18
C MET A 505 29.92 17.07 -35.21
N PHE A 506 29.12 18.01 -35.68
CA PHE A 506 28.64 19.15 -34.90
C PHE A 506 27.25 19.60 -35.39
N VAL A 507 26.58 20.42 -34.59
CA VAL A 507 25.23 20.92 -34.88
C VAL A 507 25.25 22.44 -35.02
N VAL A 508 24.47 22.98 -35.95
CA VAL A 508 24.19 24.42 -36.09
C VAL A 508 22.69 24.66 -36.31
N HIS A 509 22.19 25.82 -35.91
CA HIS A 509 20.85 26.27 -36.27
C HIS A 509 20.80 26.71 -37.74
N ALA A 510 19.85 26.17 -38.50
CA ALA A 510 19.49 26.71 -39.80
C ALA A 510 18.75 28.05 -39.63
N LYS A 511 19.13 29.05 -40.42
CA LYS A 511 18.51 30.37 -40.42
C LYS A 511 18.03 30.74 -41.82
N GLY A 512 16.76 31.13 -41.93
CA GLY A 512 16.08 31.49 -43.16
C GLY A 512 15.54 30.31 -43.97
N ASN A 513 14.91 30.64 -45.11
CA ASN A 513 14.06 29.72 -45.87
C ASN A 513 14.65 29.29 -47.24
N SER A 514 15.93 29.57 -47.50
CA SER A 514 16.59 29.30 -48.78
C SER A 514 16.70 27.80 -49.14
N MET A 515 16.50 26.93 -48.15
CA MET A 515 16.65 25.47 -48.29
C MET A 515 15.33 24.71 -48.11
N LEU A 516 14.18 25.42 -48.13
CA LEU A 516 12.86 24.79 -48.17
C LEU A 516 12.67 23.92 -49.43
N PRO A 517 11.87 22.84 -49.35
CA PRO A 517 11.18 22.33 -48.15
C PRO A 517 12.07 21.44 -47.28
N LYS A 518 13.35 21.24 -47.64
CA LYS A 518 14.22 20.25 -46.99
C LYS A 518 14.68 20.70 -45.61
N ILE A 519 15.14 21.94 -45.48
CA ILE A 519 15.58 22.57 -44.22
C ILE A 519 14.74 23.83 -44.00
N LYS A 520 14.16 23.96 -42.80
CA LYS A 520 13.36 25.11 -42.37
C LYS A 520 14.18 26.03 -41.44
N ASP A 521 13.76 27.29 -41.35
CA ASP A 521 14.27 28.20 -40.33
C ASP A 521 14.08 27.59 -38.92
N GLY A 522 15.15 27.56 -38.13
CA GLY A 522 15.20 26.99 -36.79
C GLY A 522 15.61 25.51 -36.70
N ASP A 523 15.60 24.76 -37.81
CA ASP A 523 16.01 23.35 -37.82
C ASP A 523 17.45 23.19 -37.30
N LEU A 524 17.74 22.14 -36.54
CA LEU A 524 19.09 21.81 -36.07
C LEU A 524 19.76 20.90 -37.11
N CYS A 525 20.76 21.42 -37.81
CA CYS A 525 21.46 20.70 -38.86
C CYS A 525 22.75 20.06 -38.34
N VAL A 526 22.86 18.74 -38.46
CA VAL A 526 24.06 17.98 -38.12
C VAL A 526 24.98 17.94 -39.33
N PHE A 527 26.18 18.48 -39.17
CA PHE A 527 27.24 18.45 -40.17
C PHE A 527 28.38 17.55 -39.71
N GLU A 528 29.01 16.87 -40.66
CA GLU A 528 30.31 16.23 -40.46
C GLU A 528 31.38 17.06 -41.17
N ARG A 529 32.52 17.24 -40.50
CA ARG A 529 33.63 18.07 -40.97
C ARG A 529 34.14 17.60 -42.31
N TYR A 530 34.37 18.56 -43.20
CA TYR A 530 34.89 18.29 -44.52
C TYR A 530 36.42 18.31 -44.50
N HIS A 531 37.05 17.20 -44.91
CA HIS A 531 38.51 17.02 -44.92
C HIS A 531 39.11 16.88 -46.34
N GLY A 532 38.30 17.15 -47.37
CA GLY A 532 38.66 16.92 -48.78
C GLY A 532 37.83 15.80 -49.42
N GLY A 533 37.89 15.71 -50.76
CA GLY A 533 37.07 14.79 -51.57
C GLY A 533 35.94 15.49 -52.35
N SER A 534 35.21 14.77 -53.20
CA SER A 534 34.09 15.40 -53.92
C SER A 534 32.95 15.73 -52.95
N ARG A 535 32.38 16.93 -53.12
CA ARG A 535 31.17 17.42 -52.43
C ARG A 535 30.09 17.81 -53.44
N GLU A 536 30.24 17.33 -54.68
CA GLU A 536 29.31 17.60 -55.77
C GLU A 536 27.91 17.09 -55.41
N GLY A 537 26.93 17.97 -55.48
CA GLY A 537 25.54 17.67 -55.19
C GLY A 537 25.17 17.61 -53.69
N GLU A 538 26.14 17.74 -52.78
CA GLU A 538 25.91 17.68 -51.34
C GLU A 538 25.39 19.00 -50.77
N ILE A 539 24.69 18.95 -49.63
CA ILE A 539 24.34 20.17 -48.89
C ILE A 539 25.48 20.46 -47.92
N VAL A 540 26.05 21.66 -48.03
CA VAL A 540 27.25 22.04 -47.30
C VAL A 540 27.01 23.29 -46.47
N LEU A 541 27.67 23.37 -45.31
CA LEU A 541 27.91 24.62 -44.61
C LEU A 541 29.21 25.21 -45.17
N SER A 542 29.13 26.40 -45.77
CA SER A 542 30.29 27.08 -46.37
C SER A 542 30.42 28.51 -45.87
N GLN A 543 31.67 28.96 -45.72
CA GLN A 543 32.03 30.35 -45.53
C GLN A 543 32.36 30.98 -46.88
N VAL A 544 31.84 32.19 -47.12
CA VAL A 544 32.08 32.97 -48.33
C VAL A 544 32.53 34.37 -47.91
N ASN A 545 33.72 34.80 -48.32
CA ASN A 545 34.27 36.10 -47.92
C ASN A 545 33.73 37.29 -48.75
N GLU A 546 33.19 38.29 -48.02
CA GLU A 546 32.99 39.73 -48.28
C GLU A 546 32.29 40.28 -49.55
N TYR A 547 31.76 39.47 -50.47
CA TYR A 547 31.06 40.05 -51.65
C TYR A 547 29.52 39.87 -51.71
N TYR A 548 28.88 39.22 -50.73
CA TYR A 548 27.45 38.89 -50.81
C TYR A 548 26.68 39.29 -49.53
N GLU A 549 26.73 40.58 -49.15
CA GLU A 549 25.98 41.13 -48.01
C GLU A 549 24.45 40.94 -48.15
N GLU A 550 23.95 40.78 -49.37
CA GLU A 550 22.52 40.64 -49.70
C GLU A 550 21.87 39.37 -49.10
N TYR A 551 22.66 38.37 -48.66
CA TYR A 551 22.18 37.10 -48.10
C TYR A 551 22.39 36.94 -46.58
N GLY A 552 22.74 38.00 -45.86
CA GLY A 552 22.62 38.04 -44.40
C GLY A 552 23.75 37.37 -43.59
N GLY A 553 24.95 37.19 -44.17
CA GLY A 553 26.16 36.84 -43.39
C GLY A 553 27.29 36.16 -44.19
N LYS A 554 28.45 35.98 -43.55
CA LYS A 554 29.67 35.30 -44.09
C LYS A 554 29.50 33.79 -44.32
N TYR A 555 28.37 33.19 -43.96
CA TYR A 555 28.16 31.75 -43.88
C TYR A 555 26.83 31.34 -44.48
N THR A 556 26.77 30.21 -45.18
CA THR A 556 25.56 29.76 -45.85
C THR A 556 25.44 28.25 -45.90
N ILE A 557 24.21 27.75 -45.81
CA ILE A 557 23.85 26.35 -46.08
C ILE A 557 23.24 26.29 -47.48
N LYS A 558 23.89 25.60 -48.40
CA LYS A 558 23.48 25.49 -49.82
C LYS A 558 23.85 24.14 -50.39
N LYS A 559 23.24 23.76 -51.51
CA LYS A 559 23.68 22.62 -52.30
C LYS A 559 24.91 23.04 -53.10
N PHE A 560 26.01 22.31 -52.95
CA PHE A 560 27.24 22.56 -53.69
C PHE A 560 27.14 21.96 -55.08
N HIS A 561 27.51 22.73 -56.09
CA HIS A 561 27.64 22.29 -57.47
C HIS A 561 28.95 22.84 -58.04
N SER A 562 29.64 22.00 -58.82
CA SER A 562 30.90 22.32 -59.45
C SER A 562 31.00 21.67 -60.82
N GLU A 563 31.48 22.44 -61.77
CA GLU A 563 31.89 21.96 -63.09
C GLU A 563 33.41 22.00 -63.15
N LYS A 564 34.01 20.99 -63.78
CA LYS A 564 35.44 20.91 -63.98
C LYS A 564 35.75 20.83 -65.47
N ILE A 565 36.74 21.58 -65.91
CA ILE A 565 37.34 21.48 -67.24
C ILE A 565 38.77 20.98 -67.11
N VAL A 566 39.23 20.28 -68.15
CA VAL A 566 40.63 19.86 -68.26
C VAL A 566 41.36 20.98 -68.99
N ASN A 567 42.35 21.58 -68.33
CA ASN A 567 43.18 22.61 -68.97
C ASN A 567 44.13 22.00 -70.02
N GLU A 568 44.85 22.85 -70.77
CA GLU A 568 45.78 22.42 -71.82
C GLU A 568 46.93 21.52 -71.30
N GLU A 569 47.14 21.46 -69.98
CA GLU A 569 48.16 20.63 -69.31
C GLU A 569 47.61 19.31 -68.76
N GLY A 570 46.33 19.00 -68.98
CA GLY A 570 45.69 17.75 -68.52
C GLY A 570 45.24 17.76 -67.06
N VAL A 571 45.24 18.92 -66.39
CA VAL A 571 44.81 19.07 -65.00
C VAL A 571 43.34 19.46 -64.95
N GLU A 572 42.56 18.78 -64.11
CA GLU A 572 41.18 19.16 -63.81
C GLU A 572 41.16 20.43 -62.96
N VAL A 573 40.61 21.51 -63.51
CA VAL A 573 40.37 22.77 -62.81
C VAL A 573 38.87 23.02 -62.77
N HIS A 574 38.37 23.58 -61.68
CA HIS A 574 36.96 23.95 -61.61
C HIS A 574 36.67 25.12 -62.55
N SER A 575 35.80 24.91 -63.54
CA SER A 575 35.32 25.99 -64.42
C SER A 575 34.21 26.81 -63.78
N LYS A 576 33.49 26.22 -62.82
CA LYS A 576 32.38 26.87 -62.13
C LYS A 576 32.17 26.25 -60.75
N ILE A 577 31.98 27.07 -59.73
CA ILE A 577 31.45 26.65 -58.42
C ILE A 577 30.17 27.44 -58.14
N GLU A 578 29.13 26.73 -57.74
CA GLU A 578 27.84 27.29 -57.38
C GLU A 578 27.37 26.79 -56.02
N LEU A 579 26.82 27.70 -55.22
CA LEU A 579 26.07 27.39 -54.02
C LEU A 579 24.58 27.65 -54.28
N GLN A 580 23.87 26.56 -54.59
CA GLN A 580 22.48 26.60 -55.06
C GLN A 580 21.49 26.52 -53.88
N PRO A 581 20.51 27.44 -53.77
CA PRO A 581 19.38 27.25 -52.87
C PRO A 581 18.47 26.13 -53.38
N LEU A 582 17.79 25.42 -52.48
CA LEU A 582 16.74 24.47 -52.86
C LEU A 582 15.40 25.18 -53.08
N ASN A 583 15.18 26.28 -52.37
CA ASN A 583 14.03 27.14 -52.57
C ASN A 583 14.37 28.21 -53.62
N LYS A 584 13.72 28.14 -54.80
CA LYS A 584 13.92 29.11 -55.88
C LYS A 584 13.01 30.35 -55.78
N ASP A 585 12.14 30.39 -54.77
CA ASP A 585 11.25 31.53 -54.53
C ASP A 585 11.99 32.62 -53.75
N GLY A 586 12.51 33.62 -54.48
CA GLY A 586 13.21 34.78 -53.91
C GLY A 586 14.65 34.54 -53.47
N PHE A 587 15.27 33.40 -53.80
CA PHE A 587 16.68 33.13 -53.53
C PHE A 587 17.43 32.77 -54.82
N HIS A 588 18.60 33.38 -55.04
CA HIS A 588 19.43 33.13 -56.21
C HIS A 588 20.63 32.24 -55.88
N THR A 589 21.17 31.57 -56.91
CA THR A 589 22.42 30.82 -56.82
C THR A 589 23.57 31.79 -56.60
N ILE A 590 24.47 31.45 -55.67
CA ILE A 590 25.71 32.19 -55.46
C ILE A 590 26.76 31.53 -56.36
N GLU A 591 27.11 32.19 -57.46
CA GLU A 591 28.18 31.76 -58.36
C GLU A 591 29.52 32.31 -57.85
N ILE A 592 30.53 31.44 -57.70
CA ILE A 592 31.88 31.81 -57.28
C ILE A 592 32.75 31.94 -58.54
N PRO A 593 33.26 33.13 -58.87
CA PRO A 593 34.15 33.33 -60.02
C PRO A 593 35.44 32.51 -59.90
N GLU A 594 36.00 32.07 -61.03
CA GLU A 594 37.23 31.26 -61.16
C GLU A 594 38.40 31.83 -60.33
N ASP A 595 38.56 33.16 -60.31
CA ASP A 595 39.62 33.89 -59.61
C ASP A 595 39.49 33.86 -58.06
N ASN A 596 38.37 33.33 -57.54
CA ASN A 596 37.96 33.44 -56.14
C ASN A 596 37.76 32.09 -55.43
N GLU A 597 38.20 30.95 -55.99
CA GLU A 597 38.08 29.64 -55.32
C GLU A 597 38.73 29.62 -53.93
N ALA A 598 39.83 30.34 -53.73
CA ALA A 598 40.50 30.48 -52.42
C ALA A 598 39.66 31.23 -51.37
N LYS A 599 38.51 31.80 -51.75
CA LYS A 599 37.64 32.62 -50.88
C LYS A 599 36.37 31.90 -50.41
N ILE A 600 36.19 30.64 -50.79
CA ILE A 600 35.14 29.77 -50.27
C ILE A 600 35.77 28.61 -49.47
N ALA A 601 35.34 28.45 -48.23
CA ALA A 601 35.72 27.32 -47.39
C ALA A 601 34.50 26.47 -47.09
N THR A 602 34.52 25.19 -47.49
CA THR A 602 33.50 24.23 -47.05
C THR A 602 33.90 23.67 -45.68
N ILE A 603 33.01 23.85 -44.72
CA ILE A 603 33.26 23.57 -43.29
C ILE A 603 32.74 22.18 -42.94
N GLY A 604 31.56 21.83 -43.44
CA GLY A 604 30.96 20.53 -43.20
C GLY A 604 29.92 20.13 -44.24
N VAL A 605 29.71 18.83 -44.35
CA VAL A 605 28.69 18.21 -45.21
C VAL A 605 27.53 17.76 -44.33
N LEU A 606 26.31 18.11 -44.74
CA LEU A 606 25.09 17.81 -43.98
C LEU A 606 24.88 16.30 -43.90
N LYS A 607 24.71 15.78 -42.68
CA LYS A 607 24.43 14.37 -42.42
C LYS A 607 22.99 14.15 -41.98
N TYR A 608 22.43 15.07 -41.20
CA TYR A 608 21.10 14.90 -40.65
C TYR A 608 20.44 16.25 -40.33
N ILE A 609 19.10 16.27 -40.29
CA ILE A 609 18.30 17.45 -39.91
C ILE A 609 17.40 17.02 -38.75
N ILE A 610 17.59 17.65 -37.60
CA ILE A 610 16.78 17.47 -36.40
C ILE A 610 15.71 18.56 -36.40
N ARG A 611 14.44 18.15 -36.36
CA ARG A 611 13.26 19.03 -36.48
C ARG A 611 12.47 19.13 -35.18
#